data_AF-A0A3C0L4L8-F1
#
_entry.id   AF-A0A3C0L4L8-F1
#
_cell.length_a   1.000
_cell.length_b   1.000
_cell.length_c   1.000
_cell.angle_alpha   90.00
_cell.angle_beta   90.00
_cell.angle_gamma   90.00
#
_symmetry.space_group_name_H-M   'P 1'
#
loop_
_entity.id
_entity.type
_entity.pdbx_description
1 polymer ?
#
loop_
_entity_poly.entity_id
_entity_poly.type
_entity_poly.pdbx_seq_one_letter_code
_entity_poly.pdbx_strand_id
1 'polypeptide(L)' 'NAGHDLNLVNLPSFVAGIPALKEVSIGHALITDALWLGLPETVKRYLKAVNRADGL' A
#
# COMPACT_ATOMS: atom_id res chain seq x y z
N ASN A 1 -6.29 -6.32 10.52
CA ASN A 1 -6.54 -5.43 9.35
C ASN A 1 -6.09 -4.03 9.76
N ALA A 2 -5.49 -3.26 8.85
CA ALA A 2 -5.04 -1.89 9.09
C ALA A 2 -5.41 -0.99 7.89
N GLY A 3 -5.23 0.34 7.96
CA GLY A 3 -5.56 1.17 6.81
C GLY A 3 -5.55 2.68 6.97
N HIS A 4 -5.84 3.20 8.17
CA HIS A 4 -5.92 4.64 8.37
C HIS A 4 -4.54 5.31 8.15
N ASP A 5 -4.51 6.39 7.36
CA ASP A 5 -3.33 7.20 7.02
C ASP A 5 -2.14 6.47 6.36
N LEU A 6 -2.38 5.31 5.75
CA LEU A 6 -1.36 4.63 4.95
C LEU A 6 -1.28 5.20 3.52
N ASN A 7 -0.06 5.39 3.04
CA ASN A 7 0.25 5.89 1.70
C ASN A 7 1.53 5.22 1.16
N LEU A 8 1.93 5.53 -0.08
CA LEU A 8 3.12 4.93 -0.70
C LEU A 8 4.45 5.15 0.06
N VAL A 9 4.53 6.15 0.94
CA VAL A 9 5.74 6.48 1.68
C VAL A 9 5.87 5.61 2.94
N ASN A 10 4.80 5.47 3.72
CA ASN A 10 4.84 4.79 5.02
C ASN A 10 4.43 3.32 4.96
N LEU A 11 3.71 2.90 3.92
CA LEU A 11 3.16 1.55 3.80
C LEU A 11 4.23 0.45 3.78
N PRO A 12 5.36 0.57 3.06
CA PRO A 12 6.37 -0.48 3.04
C PRO A 12 6.93 -0.79 4.44
N SER A 13 7.29 0.25 5.19
CA SER A 13 7.82 0.11 6.55
C SER A 13 6.77 -0.45 7.52
N PHE A 14 5.51 -0.02 7.38
CA PHE A 14 4.40 -0.55 8.18
C PHE A 14 4.19 -2.05 7.94
N VAL A 15 4.18 -2.48 6.67
CA VAL A 15 3.99 -3.89 6.29
C VAL A 15 5.16 -4.77 6.75
N ALA A 16 6.39 -4.25 6.69
CA ALA A 16 7.59 -4.93 7.18
C ALA A 16 7.60 -5.07 8.72
N GLY A 17 7.09 -4.06 9.44
CA GLY A 17 7.05 -4.05 10.91
C GLY A 17 6.01 -4.99 11.54
N ILE A 18 5.06 -5.52 10.75
CA ILE A 18 3.98 -6.37 11.27
C ILE A 18 3.91 -7.68 10.46
N PRO A 19 4.69 -8.72 10.82
CA PRO A 19 4.71 -9.99 10.10
C PRO A 19 3.34 -10.69 10.01
N ALA A 20 2.51 -10.54 11.04
CA ALA A 20 1.18 -11.14 11.10
C ALA A 20 0.11 -10.35 10.32
N LEU A 21 0.45 -9.22 9.69
CA LEU A 21 -0.49 -8.40 8.93
C LEU A 21 -0.99 -9.16 7.69
N LYS A 22 -2.31 -9.34 7.63
CA LYS A 22 -3.00 -10.07 6.56
C LYS A 22 -3.51 -9.17 5.43
N GLU A 23 -3.98 -7.98 5.76
CA GLU A 23 -4.54 -7.04 4.80
C GLU A 23 -4.42 -5.59 5.28
N VAL A 24 -4.45 -4.67 4.30
CA VAL A 24 -4.58 -3.23 4.51
C VAL A 24 -5.66 -2.67 3.58
N SER A 25 -6.45 -1.71 4.08
CA SER A 25 -7.46 -1.01 3.31
C SER A 25 -7.06 0.45 3.15
N ILE A 26 -6.83 0.89 1.91
CA ILE A 26 -6.32 2.24 1.61
C ILE A 26 -7.32 2.99 0.73
N GLY A 27 -7.82 4.11 1.24
CA GLY A 27 -8.82 4.95 0.56
C GLY A 27 -8.24 6.26 0.05
N HIS A 28 -8.27 7.30 0.89
CA HIS A 28 -7.97 8.69 0.53
C HIS A 28 -6.62 8.86 -0.21
N ALA A 29 -5.55 8.24 0.29
CA ALA A 29 -4.23 8.32 -0.33
C ALA A 29 -4.19 7.67 -1.72
N LEU A 30 -4.83 6.50 -1.88
CA LEU A 30 -4.91 5.82 -3.17
C LEU A 30 -5.65 6.66 -4.20
N ILE A 31 -6.79 7.26 -3.85
CA ILE A 31 -7.54 8.10 -4.80
C ILE A 31 -6.76 9.38 -5.12
N THR A 32 -6.10 9.99 -4.14
CA THR A 32 -5.30 11.20 -4.34
C THR A 32 -4.11 10.96 -5.28
N ASP A 33 -3.39 9.85 -5.09
CA ASP A 33 -2.29 9.45 -5.98
C ASP A 33 -2.80 9.14 -7.40
N ALA A 34 -4.00 8.55 -7.51
CA ALA A 34 -4.63 8.22 -8.79
C ALA A 34 -5.00 9.44 -9.63
N LEU A 35 -5.22 10.61 -9.02
CA LEU A 35 -5.46 11.86 -9.76
C LEU A 35 -4.26 12.26 -10.63
N TRP A 36 -3.05 11.88 -10.22
CA TRP A 36 -1.80 12.25 -10.91
C TRP A 36 -1.21 11.10 -11.73
N LEU A 37 -1.30 9.87 -11.21
CA LEU A 37 -0.68 8.69 -11.81
C LEU A 37 -1.63 7.88 -12.70
N GLY A 38 -2.94 8.11 -12.56
CA GLY A 38 -3.97 7.21 -13.06
C GLY A 38 -4.19 6.01 -12.12
N LEU A 39 -5.43 5.54 -12.07
CA LEU A 39 -5.83 4.43 -11.18
C LEU A 39 -5.02 3.13 -11.41
N PRO A 40 -4.77 2.67 -12.64
CA PRO A 40 -4.04 1.41 -12.87
C PRO A 40 -2.61 1.44 -12.32
N GLU A 41 -1.85 2.51 -12.59
CA GLU A 41 -0.47 2.66 -12.12
C GLU A 41 -0.44 2.84 -10.60
N THR A 42 -1.41 3.56 -10.03
CA THR A 42 -1.52 3.74 -8.58
C THR A 42 -1.72 2.41 -7.88
N VAL A 43 -2.70 1.60 -8.31
CA VAL A 43 -2.93 0.26 -7.75
C VAL A 43 -1.68 -0.61 -7.84
N LYS A 44 -0.98 -0.61 -8.98
CA LYS A 44 0.28 -1.34 -9.15
C LYS A 44 1.36 -0.92 -8.14
N ARG A 45 1.51 0.38 -7.88
CA ARG A 45 2.48 0.88 -6.88
C ARG A 45 2.11 0.47 -5.47
N TYR A 46 0.83 0.56 -5.10
CA TYR A 46 0.37 0.13 -3.78
C TYR A 46 0.53 -1.38 -3.59
N LEU A 47 0.23 -2.20 -4.61
CA LEU A 47 0.51 -3.64 -4.59
C LEU A 47 2.00 -3.94 -4.41
N LYS A 48 2.88 -3.19 -5.09
CA LYS A 48 4.33 -3.32 -4.90
C LYS A 48 4.76 -2.92 -3.49
N ALA A 49 4.15 -1.89 -2.91
CA ALA A 49 4.46 -1.41 -1.56
C ALA A 49 4.04 -2.39 -0.45
N VAL A 50 3.00 -3.20 -0.69
CA VAL A 50 2.61 -4.29 0.23
C VAL A 50 3.32 -5.61 -0.04
N ASN A 51 4.01 -5.73 -1.18
CA ASN A 51 4.73 -6.94 -1.52
C ASN A 51 6.00 -7.04 -0.66
N ARG A 52 6.02 -8.03 0.23
CA ARG A 52 7.24 -8.38 0.97
C ARG A 52 8.15 -9.12 0.00
N ALA A 53 9.46 -8.87 0.06
CA ALA A 53 10.44 -9.63 -0.75
C ALA A 53 10.41 -11.15 -0.45
N ASP A 54 9.67 -11.55 0.58
CA ASP A 54 9.43 -12.92 1.00
C ASP A 54 8.22 -13.52 0.27
N GLY A 55 8.38 -13.86 -1.00
CA GLY A 55 7.32 -14.51 -1.79
C GLY A 55 7.77 -14.93 -3.18
N LEU A 56 8.39 -16.12 -3.25
CA LEU A 56 8.14 -17.07 -4.35
C LEU A 56 6.63 -17.30 -4.49
#